data_AF-A0ABC9WLQ7-F1
#
_entry.id   AF-A0ABC9WLQ7-F1
#
_cell.length_a   1.000
_cell.length_b   1.000
_cell.length_c   1.000
_cell.angle_alpha   90.00
_cell.angle_beta   90.00
_cell.angle_gamma   90.00
#
_symmetry.space_group_name_H-M   'P 1'
#
loop_
_entity.id
_entity.type
_entity.pdbx_description
1 polymer ?
#
loop_
_entity_poly.entity_id
_entity_poly.type
_entity_poly.pdbx_seq_one_letter_code
_entity_poly.pdbx_strand_id
1 'polypeptide(L)'
;MNKELLGKVKQKKEAYRGWKQRQVAWEEYRETIRAARDQVRKAKALTEINLARDVKDNKKIFYRYVSEKRRMRETVGPLWNKMMGELVTQDMEKAEVLNDFFASVFTGKCLSHTAQVTEGRNCPLQEKIRFQNI
;
A
#
# COMPACT_ATOMS: atom_id res chain seq x y z
N MET A 1 -4.09 8.95 20.86
CA MET A 1 -2.75 8.67 20.29
C MET A 1 -1.73 9.50 21.07
N ASN A 2 -0.69 8.89 21.66
CA ASN A 2 0.28 9.59 22.50
C ASN A 2 1.09 10.62 21.66
N LYS A 3 1.22 11.87 22.14
CA LYS A 3 2.01 12.94 21.50
C LYS A 3 3.46 12.55 21.27
N GLU A 4 4.02 11.73 22.16
CA GLU A 4 5.38 11.21 22.07
C GLU A 4 5.59 10.30 20.84
N LEU A 5 4.66 9.38 20.59
CA LEU A 5 4.71 8.50 19.41
C LEU A 5 4.61 9.29 18.11
N LEU A 6 3.81 10.35 18.10
CA LEU A 6 3.70 11.25 16.96
C LEU A 6 5.05 11.94 16.67
N GLY A 7 5.76 12.36 17.71
CA GLY A 7 7.13 12.88 17.60
C GLY A 7 8.09 11.87 16.96
N LYS A 8 8.03 10.59 17.36
CA LYS A 8 8.87 9.53 16.76
C LYS A 8 8.56 9.27 15.29
N VAL A 9 7.28 9.36 14.88
CA VAL A 9 6.90 9.25 13.46
C VAL A 9 7.47 10.41 12.64
N LYS A 10 7.49 11.62 13.20
CA LYS A 10 8.12 12.79 12.56
C LYS A 10 9.64 12.60 12.44
N GLN A 11 10.32 12.21 13.52
CA GLN A 11 11.76 11.92 13.51
C GLN A 11 12.12 10.87 12.46
N LYS A 12 11.33 9.81 12.31
CA LYS A 12 11.50 8.83 11.23
C LYS A 12 11.41 9.46 9.82
N LYS A 13 10.44 10.35 9.59
CA LYS A 13 10.29 11.06 8.30
C LYS A 13 11.48 11.96 8.00
N GLU A 14 11.99 12.65 9.01
CA GLU A 14 13.15 13.54 8.90
C GLU A 14 14.43 12.74 8.63
N ALA A 15 14.65 11.64 9.36
CA ALA A 15 15.78 10.74 9.13
C ALA A 15 15.78 10.19 7.69
N TYR A 16 14.61 9.82 7.16
CA TYR A 16 14.49 9.40 5.76
C TYR A 16 14.86 10.50 4.76
N ARG A 17 14.43 11.75 5.02
CA ARG A 17 14.80 12.90 4.17
C ARG A 17 16.32 13.13 4.20
N GLY A 18 16.93 13.13 5.38
CA GLY A 18 18.37 13.32 5.55
C GLY A 18 19.18 12.23 4.85
N TRP A 19 18.79 10.96 5.01
CA TRP A 19 19.42 9.85 4.31
C TRP A 19 19.27 9.96 2.78
N LYS A 20 18.07 10.29 2.28
CA LYS A 20 17.82 10.46 0.83
C LYS A 20 18.66 11.60 0.23
N GLN A 21 18.97 12.62 1.03
CA GLN A 21 19.81 13.76 0.65
C GLN A 21 21.31 13.53 0.91
N ARG A 22 21.72 12.31 1.30
CA ARG A 22 23.10 11.95 1.68
C ARG A 22 23.69 12.77 2.84
N GLN A 23 22.84 13.39 3.65
CA GLN A 23 23.24 14.16 4.83
C GLN A 23 23.43 13.28 6.07
N VAL A 24 22.88 12.07 6.07
CA VAL A 24 22.87 11.14 7.20
C VAL A 24 23.42 9.79 6.73
N ALA A 25 24.32 9.20 7.51
CA ALA A 25 24.86 7.88 7.22
C ALA A 25 23.76 6.80 7.27
N TRP A 26 23.92 5.73 6.49
CA TRP A 26 22.94 4.64 6.46
C TRP A 26 22.75 3.99 7.84
N GLU A 27 23.83 3.82 8.60
CA GLU A 27 23.86 3.21 9.92
C GLU A 27 23.01 4.02 10.92
N GLU A 28 23.23 5.34 11.00
CA GLU A 28 22.48 6.26 11.86
C GLU A 28 20.98 6.28 11.52
N TYR A 29 20.67 6.29 10.23
CA TYR A 29 19.29 6.16 9.77
C TYR A 29 18.68 4.83 10.23
N ARG A 30 19.39 3.71 10.03
CA ARG A 30 18.90 2.36 10.36
C ARG A 30 18.62 2.22 11.85
N GLU A 31 19.49 2.74 12.70
CA GLU A 31 19.29 2.74 14.16
C GLU A 31 18.09 3.57 14.57
N THR A 32 17.96 4.78 14.03
CA THR A 32 16.81 5.66 14.27
C THR A 32 15.49 5.00 13.89
N ILE A 33 15.45 4.31 12.75
CA ILE A 33 14.28 3.54 12.31
C ILE A 33 13.95 2.39 13.25
N ARG A 34 14.97 1.63 13.69
CA ARG A 34 14.78 0.50 14.60
C ARG A 34 14.23 0.97 15.95
N ALA A 35 14.86 1.98 16.55
CA ALA A 35 14.42 2.55 17.83
C ALA A 35 12.99 3.08 17.75
N ALA A 36 12.64 3.82 16.69
CA ALA A 36 11.28 4.34 16.52
C ALA A 36 10.25 3.20 16.35
N ARG A 37 10.58 2.14 15.61
CA ARG A 37 9.70 0.98 15.45
C ARG A 37 9.47 0.26 16.78
N ASP A 38 10.52 0.06 17.56
CA ASP A 38 10.42 -0.65 18.83
C ASP A 38 9.62 0.14 19.87
N GLN A 39 9.79 1.46 19.93
CA GLN A 39 8.97 2.32 20.77
C GLN A 39 7.48 2.26 20.40
N VAL A 40 7.18 2.30 19.10
CA VAL A 40 5.80 2.15 18.62
C VAL A 40 5.22 0.78 18.99
N ARG A 41 6.00 -0.30 18.85
CA ARG A 41 5.58 -1.65 19.24
C ARG A 41 5.31 -1.75 20.75
N LYS A 42 6.20 -1.23 21.59
CA LYS A 42 6.06 -1.24 23.06
C LYS A 42 4.82 -0.46 23.50
N ALA A 43 4.63 0.75 22.99
CA ALA A 43 3.47 1.57 23.35
C ALA A 43 2.15 0.95 22.86
N LYS A 44 2.16 0.30 21.69
CA LYS A 44 1.01 -0.46 21.20
C LYS A 44 0.69 -1.63 22.13
N ALA A 45 1.68 -2.46 22.48
CA ALA A 45 1.51 -3.59 23.38
C ALA A 45 0.98 -3.16 24.76
N LEU A 46 1.54 -2.07 25.32
CA LEU A 46 1.06 -1.51 26.58
C LEU A 46 -0.42 -1.08 26.51
N THR A 47 -0.81 -0.45 25.40
CA THR A 47 -2.21 -0.04 25.18
C THR A 47 -3.14 -1.26 25.11
N GLU A 48 -2.73 -2.31 24.41
CA GLU A 48 -3.49 -3.56 24.29
C GLU A 48 -3.61 -4.30 25.62
N ILE A 49 -2.54 -4.32 26.42
CA ILE A 49 -2.55 -4.90 27.78
C ILE A 49 -3.56 -4.17 28.66
N ASN A 50 -3.52 -2.83 28.69
CA ASN A 50 -4.47 -2.05 29.49
C ASN A 50 -5.92 -2.30 29.04
N LEU A 51 -6.15 -2.36 27.73
CA LEU A 51 -7.47 -2.63 27.18
C LEU A 51 -8.00 -4.03 27.53
N ALA A 52 -7.12 -5.03 27.56
CA ALA A 52 -7.47 -6.39 27.95
C ALA A 52 -7.78 -6.49 29.45
N ARG A 53 -7.02 -5.78 30.30
CA ARG A 53 -7.27 -5.71 31.75
C ARG A 53 -8.63 -5.08 32.06
N ASP A 54 -8.96 -4.00 31.37
CA ASP A 54 -10.18 -3.23 31.61
C ASP A 54 -11.40 -3.79 30.86
N VAL A 55 -11.28 -4.96 30.23
CA VAL A 55 -12.37 -5.52 29.40
C VAL A 55 -13.64 -5.78 30.21
N LYS A 56 -13.51 -6.14 31.49
CA LYS A 56 -14.65 -6.44 32.36
C LYS A 56 -15.49 -5.19 32.62
N ASP A 57 -14.82 -4.07 32.84
CA ASP A 57 -15.44 -2.80 33.20
C ASP A 57 -15.82 -1.96 31.97
N ASN A 58 -15.04 -2.07 30.88
CA ASN A 58 -15.14 -1.22 29.69
C ASN A 58 -15.18 -2.01 28.37
N LYS A 59 -16.05 -3.02 28.28
CA LYS A 59 -16.25 -3.89 27.09
C LYS A 59 -16.37 -3.11 25.77
N LYS A 60 -17.08 -1.97 25.76
CA LYS A 60 -17.31 -1.15 24.56
C LYS A 60 -16.00 -0.65 23.93
N ILE A 61 -15.03 -0.24 24.75
CA ILE A 61 -13.74 0.28 24.28
C ILE A 61 -12.93 -0.86 23.66
N PHE A 62 -12.95 -2.04 24.27
CA PHE A 62 -12.29 -3.23 23.75
C PHE A 62 -12.79 -3.62 22.36
N TYR A 63 -14.11 -3.79 22.21
CA TYR A 63 -14.69 -4.18 20.92
C TYR A 63 -14.54 -3.11 19.85
N ARG A 64 -14.56 -1.81 20.22
CA ARG A 64 -14.24 -0.71 19.29
C ARG A 64 -12.81 -0.81 18.77
N TYR A 65 -11.83 -1.08 19.63
CA TYR A 65 -10.45 -1.28 19.20
C TYR A 65 -10.34 -2.47 18.23
N VAL A 66 -10.96 -3.60 18.57
CA VAL A 66 -10.93 -4.81 17.73
C VAL A 66 -11.57 -4.55 16.36
N SER A 67 -12.72 -3.86 16.31
CA SER A 67 -13.38 -3.52 15.05
C SER A 67 -12.55 -2.55 14.22
N GLU A 68 -11.94 -1.54 14.83
CA GLU A 68 -11.00 -0.62 14.17
C GLU A 68 -9.77 -1.33 13.60
N LYS A 69 -9.24 -2.36 14.29
CA LYS A 69 -8.10 -3.16 13.82
C LYS A 69 -8.48 -4.17 12.75
N ARG A 70 -9.68 -4.74 12.83
CA ARG A 70 -10.23 -5.65 11.80
C ARG A 70 -10.59 -4.89 10.53
N ARG A 71 -10.88 -3.59 10.61
CA ARG A 71 -11.23 -2.77 9.45
C ARG A 71 -10.09 -2.80 8.45
N MET A 72 -10.28 -3.54 7.36
CA MET A 72 -9.43 -3.45 6.20
C MET A 72 -9.55 -2.02 5.67
N ARG A 73 -8.41 -1.34 5.47
CA ARG A 73 -8.43 -0.11 4.67
C ARG A 73 -8.80 -0.51 3.23
N GLU A 74 -9.44 0.38 2.47
CA GLU A 74 -9.56 0.18 1.02
C GLU A 74 -8.19 -0.26 0.49
N THR A 75 -8.14 -1.50 0.00
CA THR A 75 -6.87 -2.11 -0.41
C THR A 75 -6.41 -1.50 -1.73
N VAL A 76 -7.39 -1.07 -2.54
CA VAL A 76 -7.18 -0.41 -3.81
C VAL A 76 -7.45 1.08 -3.62
N GLY A 77 -6.38 1.89 -3.68
CA GLY A 77 -6.50 3.34 -3.72
C GLY A 77 -7.20 3.84 -4.99
N PRO A 78 -7.39 5.15 -5.13
CA PRO A 78 -7.95 5.71 -6.36
C PRO A 78 -7.13 5.29 -7.59
N LEU A 79 -7.82 4.90 -8.65
CA LEU A 79 -7.20 4.43 -9.89
C LEU A 79 -7.33 5.48 -10.99
N TRP A 80 -6.29 5.61 -11.81
CA TRP A 80 -6.35 6.50 -12.98
C TRP A 80 -6.99 5.77 -14.16
N ASN A 81 -8.18 6.21 -14.57
CA ASN A 81 -8.83 5.69 -15.76
C ASN A 81 -8.30 6.42 -17.00
N LYS A 82 -7.51 5.73 -17.83
CA LYS A 82 -6.97 6.30 -19.07
C LYS A 82 -8.04 6.60 -20.13
N MET A 83 -9.17 5.89 -20.11
CA MET A 83 -10.21 5.99 -21.12
C MET A 83 -11.14 7.18 -20.85
N MET A 84 -11.53 7.40 -19.58
CA MET A 84 -12.32 8.56 -19.17
C MET A 84 -11.47 9.78 -18.80
N GLY A 85 -10.17 9.59 -18.53
CA GLY A 85 -9.25 10.69 -18.19
C GLY A 85 -9.42 11.23 -16.76
N GLU A 86 -9.93 10.41 -15.83
CA GLU A 86 -10.26 10.82 -14.48
C GLU A 86 -9.76 9.83 -13.40
N LEU A 87 -9.80 10.31 -12.15
CA LEU A 87 -9.45 9.51 -10.99
C LEU A 87 -10.69 8.79 -10.45
N VAL A 88 -10.69 7.48 -10.58
CA VAL A 88 -11.76 6.59 -10.14
C VAL A 88 -11.60 6.29 -8.65
N THR A 89 -12.63 6.59 -7.87
CA THR A 89 -12.67 6.37 -6.42
C THR A 89 -13.72 5.35 -5.99
N GLN A 90 -14.75 5.09 -6.82
CA GLN A 90 -15.79 4.11 -6.53
C GLN A 90 -15.32 2.69 -6.82
N ASP A 91 -15.61 1.76 -5.92
CA ASP A 91 -15.07 0.39 -6.01
C ASP A 91 -15.55 -0.41 -7.23
N MET A 92 -16.76 -0.15 -7.71
CA MET A 92 -17.30 -0.79 -8.91
C MET A 92 -16.51 -0.38 -10.16
N GLU A 93 -16.32 0.92 -10.35
CA GLU A 93 -15.53 1.48 -11.45
C GLU A 93 -14.05 1.06 -11.35
N LYS A 94 -13.48 0.96 -10.13
CA LYS A 94 -12.13 0.43 -9.94
C LYS A 94 -12.03 -1.01 -10.45
N ALA A 95 -13.04 -1.84 -10.19
CA ALA A 95 -13.07 -3.23 -10.63
C ALA A 95 -13.16 -3.34 -12.16
N GLU A 96 -13.96 -2.50 -12.80
CA GLU A 96 -14.07 -2.43 -14.26
C GLU A 96 -12.75 -2.02 -14.91
N VAL A 97 -12.12 -0.93 -14.44
CA VAL A 97 -10.81 -0.47 -14.96
C VAL A 97 -9.74 -1.56 -14.83
N LEU A 98 -9.73 -2.29 -13.70
CA LEU A 98 -8.81 -3.42 -13.51
C LEU A 98 -9.13 -4.57 -14.46
N ASN A 99 -10.41 -4.93 -14.60
CA ASN A 99 -10.83 -6.02 -15.49
C ASN A 99 -10.47 -5.72 -16.95
N ASP A 100 -10.71 -4.49 -17.42
CA ASP A 100 -10.34 -4.03 -18.76
C ASP A 100 -8.83 -4.07 -18.98
N PHE A 101 -8.06 -3.64 -17.98
CA PHE A 101 -6.60 -3.73 -18.02
C PHE A 101 -6.13 -5.19 -18.13
N PHE A 102 -6.67 -6.09 -17.29
CA PHE A 102 -6.35 -7.50 -17.35
C PHE A 102 -6.73 -8.12 -18.70
N ALA A 103 -7.94 -7.86 -19.20
CA ALA A 103 -8.39 -8.32 -20.50
C ALA A 103 -7.48 -7.81 -21.64
N SER A 104 -7.02 -6.56 -21.58
CA SER A 104 -6.08 -6.00 -22.56
C SER A 104 -4.72 -6.69 -22.55
N VAL A 105 -4.24 -7.24 -21.43
CA VAL A 105 -2.97 -8.00 -21.37
C VAL A 105 -3.10 -9.33 -22.10
N PHE A 106 -4.27 -9.96 -22.04
CA PHE A 106 -4.54 -11.23 -22.73
C PHE A 106 -5.04 -11.05 -24.16
N THR A 107 -5.56 -9.86 -24.50
CA THR A 107 -5.97 -9.50 -25.85
C THR A 107 -4.79 -8.90 -26.61
N GLY A 108 -3.78 -9.73 -26.88
CA GLY A 108 -2.70 -9.37 -27.78
C GLY A 108 -3.29 -9.06 -29.16
N LYS A 109 -3.13 -7.83 -29.64
CA LYS A 109 -3.43 -7.50 -31.04
C LYS A 109 -2.42 -8.27 -31.90
N CYS A 110 -2.83 -9.41 -32.43
CA CYS A 110 -2.33 -9.84 -33.72
C CYS A 110 -2.76 -8.76 -34.73
N LEU A 111 -1.93 -7.73 -34.90
CA LEU A 111 -1.95 -6.94 -36.14
C LEU A 111 -1.38 -7.85 -37.23
N SER A 112 -2.12 -8.89 -37.59
CA SER A 112 -1.83 -9.66 -38.77
C SER A 112 -2.32 -8.86 -39.95
N HIS A 113 -1.37 -8.19 -40.60
CA HIS A 113 -1.42 -7.99 -42.04
C HIS A 113 -2.08 -9.20 -42.71
N THR A 114 -2.99 -8.89 -43.63
CA THR A 114 -3.57 -9.78 -44.63
C THR A 114 -2.59 -10.89 -45.04
N ALA A 115 -2.89 -12.15 -44.67
CA ALA A 115 -2.67 -13.36 -45.48
C ALA A 115 -2.83 -14.63 -44.62
N GLN A 116 -3.79 -15.46 -45.05
CA GLN A 116 -3.84 -16.93 -45.02
C GLN A 116 -2.99 -17.73 -44.00
N VAL A 117 -3.73 -18.58 -43.27
CA VAL A 117 -3.41 -19.89 -42.67
C VAL A 117 -1.95 -20.38 -42.79
N THR A 118 -1.24 -20.45 -41.66
CA THR A 118 -0.71 -21.70 -41.05
C THR A 118 0.11 -21.38 -39.79
N GLU A 119 -0.15 -22.19 -38.76
CA GLU A 119 0.70 -22.58 -37.62
C GLU A 119 1.36 -21.54 -36.69
N GLY A 120 0.98 -21.69 -35.40
CA GLY A 120 1.87 -21.65 -34.24
C GLY A 120 2.87 -20.51 -34.15
N ARG A 121 2.47 -19.36 -33.59
CA ARG A 121 3.42 -18.34 -33.15
C ARG A 121 3.13 -17.91 -31.71
N ASN A 122 3.99 -18.35 -30.80
CA ASN A 122 4.15 -17.82 -29.46
C ASN A 122 4.40 -16.30 -29.57
N CYS A 123 3.49 -15.49 -29.05
CA CYS A 123 3.74 -14.07 -28.85
C CYS A 123 4.63 -13.91 -27.61
N PRO A 124 5.84 -13.35 -27.71
CA PRO A 124 6.66 -13.08 -26.54
C PRO A 124 5.94 -12.02 -25.70
N LEU A 125 5.56 -12.39 -24.48
CA LEU A 125 5.08 -11.47 -23.46
C LEU A 125 6.15 -10.41 -23.25
N GLN A 126 5.97 -9.22 -23.84
CA GLN A 126 6.87 -8.11 -23.56
C GLN A 126 6.69 -7.72 -22.10
N GLU A 127 7.72 -8.01 -21.29
CA GLU A 127 7.93 -7.43 -19.98
C GLU A 127 7.95 -5.90 -20.10
N LYS A 128 6.81 -5.26 -19.87
CA LYS A 128 6.73 -3.82 -19.59
C LYS A 128 5.85 -3.56 -18.39
N ILE A 129 6.28 -4.08 -17.25
CA ILE A 129 5.86 -3.53 -15.96
C ILE A 129 6.86 -2.41 -15.60
N ARG A 130 6.56 -1.18 -16.01
CA ARG A 130 7.20 0.01 -15.44
C ARG A 130 6.20 0.66 -14.49
N PHE A 131 6.25 0.30 -13.22
CA PHE A 131 5.58 1.07 -12.17
C PHE A 131 6.32 2.42 -12.06
N GLN A 132 5.69 3.50 -12.53
CA GLN A 132 6.09 4.84 -12.16
C GLN A 132 5.57 5.09 -10.74
N ASN A 133 6.50 5.03 -9.76
CA ASN A 133 6.25 5.51 -8.41
C ASN A 133 6.01 7.02 -8.46
N ILE A 134 4.87 7.48 -7.96
CA ILE A 134 4.61 8.87 -7.55
C ILE A 134 5.04 9.03 -6.09
#